data_AF-A0A9E7HE67-F1
#
_entry.id   AF-A0A9E7HE67-F1
#
_cell.length_a   1.000
_cell.length_b   1.000
_cell.length_c   1.000
_cell.angle_alpha   90.00
_cell.angle_beta   90.00
_cell.angle_gamma   90.00
#
_symmetry.space_group_name_H-M   'P 1'
#
loop_
_entity.id
_entity.type
_entity.pdbx_description
1 polymer ?
#
loop_
_entity_poly.entity_id
_entity_poly.type
_entity_poly.pdbx_seq_one_letter_code
_entity_poly.pdbx_strand_id
1 'polypeptide(L)'
;MASPISSAIFFFFSFSFAFVLSWSTSIEMENKVVGGEGAEPVARESFPIDGDVAWVVQVSDLHLSTYHPDRADDLVHLLAPALRAIRPSLLVITGDITDAKNKRRTTTRQDISEWIQYSNSMEAIVKYSGIDKRRIFDIRGNHDKYGVPYVGHELDFFSTYSVSSQLGRLSTVQSISLVGDDRKYLFIGIDDTLSIGIRGPSNLFGHPTEKRMAVVESELQYWDIYPSESVTKILFGHFPMSFTASSEKGQRYESLFARQSVSSYICGHLHGNFSRQLWRLHPSKLSSDVLVPRKAKGFWEWELGDWKESRLIRILSIDGGVVSFHDIELPRKHDVQDEFQTTIVITYPADSRNMNNMEQNNQSFRNDINALVFSTQQIINVTAKVFDSFRDYKIVEEVPLQLISAVDKPLFHGKWNTESYRSASATRYLLQVSVMDYQGKETKQSPTIFCRRKLRHQNGPVASNVELEQTVSSAGVFNHYSFSFQDMFGPHACLWSRTCFLSPALTWAPPLFLVATIYCTSANMNTEQR
;
A
#
# COMPACT_ATOMS: atom_id res chain seq x y z
N MET A 1 -74.20 -14.25 28.83
CA MET A 1 -74.53 -13.89 27.43
C MET A 1 -74.18 -12.43 27.23
N ALA A 2 -73.57 -12.12 26.09
CA ALA A 2 -72.75 -10.93 25.85
C ALA A 2 -73.52 -9.71 25.29
N SER A 3 -72.94 -8.56 25.64
CA SER A 3 -72.83 -7.23 24.99
C SER A 3 -74.05 -6.48 24.43
N PRO A 4 -74.08 -5.14 24.62
CA PRO A 4 -74.84 -4.21 23.78
C PRO A 4 -73.93 -3.48 22.78
N ILE A 5 -74.56 -2.87 21.75
CA ILE A 5 -73.95 -1.89 20.84
C ILE A 5 -74.79 -0.62 20.92
N SER A 6 -74.14 0.55 21.02
CA SER A 6 -74.79 1.86 20.94
C SER A 6 -74.12 2.75 19.90
N SER A 7 -75.00 3.25 19.05
CA SER A 7 -75.11 4.48 18.26
C SER A 7 -74.01 5.55 18.28
N ALA A 8 -73.81 6.11 17.07
CA ALA A 8 -72.99 7.27 16.73
C ALA A 8 -73.67 8.63 17.05
N ILE A 9 -72.85 9.67 17.26
CA ILE A 9 -72.83 10.95 16.50
C ILE A 9 -71.80 11.95 17.12
N PHE A 10 -70.86 12.38 16.28
CA PHE A 10 -70.00 13.60 16.22
C PHE A 10 -69.43 14.30 17.48
N PHE A 11 -68.09 14.37 17.55
CA PHE A 11 -67.33 15.55 18.02
C PHE A 11 -65.96 15.66 17.31
N PHE A 12 -65.51 16.89 17.11
CA PHE A 12 -64.27 17.38 16.46
C PHE A 12 -62.97 16.80 17.03
N PHE A 13 -61.95 16.55 16.18
CA PHE A 13 -60.53 16.75 16.53
C PHE A 13 -59.66 17.10 15.31
N SER A 14 -58.76 18.07 15.54
CA SER A 14 -57.75 18.60 14.62
C SER A 14 -56.73 17.55 14.18
N PHE A 15 -56.36 17.53 12.90
CA PHE A 15 -55.12 16.91 12.43
C PHE A 15 -54.12 18.01 12.07
N SER A 16 -53.17 18.25 12.97
CA SER A 16 -51.95 18.99 12.68
C SER A 16 -50.98 18.07 11.94
N PHE A 17 -50.52 18.53 10.78
CA PHE A 17 -49.42 17.96 10.02
C PHE A 17 -48.14 18.03 10.87
N ALA A 18 -47.59 16.88 11.27
CA ALA A 18 -46.28 16.79 11.89
C ALA A 18 -45.31 16.09 10.94
N PHE A 19 -44.26 16.83 10.59
CA PHE A 19 -43.09 16.46 9.80
C PHE A 19 -42.52 15.09 10.19
N VAL A 20 -42.42 14.18 9.21
CA VAL A 20 -41.47 13.07 9.26
C VAL A 20 -40.13 13.62 8.78
N LEU A 21 -39.25 13.96 9.72
CA LEU A 21 -37.83 14.23 9.46
C LEU A 21 -37.16 12.91 9.08
N SER A 22 -36.99 12.67 7.77
CA SER A 22 -36.02 11.69 7.30
C SER A 22 -34.62 12.19 7.68
N TRP A 23 -33.87 11.39 8.43
CA TRP A 23 -32.44 11.55 8.59
C TRP A 23 -31.77 11.34 7.22
N SER A 24 -31.63 12.40 6.44
CA SER A 24 -30.63 12.49 5.41
C SER A 24 -29.34 12.96 6.08
N THR A 25 -28.41 12.05 6.32
CA THR A 25 -27.03 12.42 6.64
C THR A 25 -26.41 13.02 5.37
N SER A 26 -26.56 14.32 5.21
CA SER A 26 -25.75 15.12 4.30
C SER A 26 -24.31 15.03 4.79
N ILE A 27 -23.49 14.27 4.09
CA ILE A 27 -22.03 14.34 4.19
C ILE A 27 -21.67 15.73 3.65
N GLU A 28 -21.42 16.68 4.56
CA GLU A 28 -20.76 17.93 4.19
C GLU A 28 -19.36 17.60 3.70
N MET A 29 -19.12 17.82 2.40
CA MET A 29 -17.77 17.96 1.89
C MET A 29 -17.18 19.25 2.47
N GLU A 30 -16.49 19.15 3.61
CA GLU A 30 -15.73 20.28 4.17
C GLU A 30 -14.49 20.52 3.29
N ASN A 31 -14.67 21.27 2.20
CA ASN A 31 -13.57 21.87 1.43
C ASN A 31 -12.97 23.03 2.23
N LYS A 32 -12.34 22.71 3.38
CA LYS A 32 -11.51 23.68 4.09
C LYS A 32 -10.16 23.78 3.40
N VAL A 33 -9.98 24.83 2.61
CA VAL A 33 -8.68 25.27 2.11
C VAL A 33 -7.86 25.69 3.32
N VAL A 34 -7.02 24.78 3.82
CA VAL A 34 -5.97 25.10 4.76
C VAL A 34 -4.69 25.21 3.94
N GLY A 35 -4.37 26.43 3.55
CA GLY A 35 -3.20 26.77 2.76
C GLY A 35 -3.36 28.17 2.21
N GLY A 36 -2.37 29.04 2.42
CA GLY A 36 -2.38 30.41 1.89
C GLY A 36 -2.61 30.45 0.37
N GLU A 37 -2.98 31.63 -0.14
CA GLU A 37 -3.26 31.87 -1.56
C GLU A 37 -2.28 31.12 -2.48
N GLY A 38 -2.81 30.15 -3.23
CA GLY A 38 -2.03 29.33 -4.17
C GLY A 38 -1.72 27.89 -3.75
N ALA A 39 -2.10 27.41 -2.56
CA ALA A 39 -1.93 26.01 -2.16
C ALA A 39 -2.71 25.03 -3.07
N GLU A 40 -2.16 23.84 -3.34
CA GLU A 40 -2.91 22.82 -4.08
C GLU A 40 -4.09 22.34 -3.21
N PRO A 41 -5.30 22.19 -3.78
CA PRO A 41 -6.43 21.66 -3.02
C PRO A 41 -6.13 20.21 -2.61
N VAL A 42 -6.38 19.84 -1.35
CA VAL A 42 -6.30 18.45 -0.90
C VAL A 42 -7.69 17.82 -0.98
N ALA A 43 -7.80 16.70 -1.68
CA ALA A 43 -9.03 15.92 -1.67
C ALA A 43 -9.09 15.10 -0.37
N ARG A 44 -9.91 15.53 0.59
CA ARG A 44 -10.11 14.84 1.87
C ARG A 44 -11.36 13.97 1.84
N GLU A 45 -11.22 12.69 2.16
CA GLU A 45 -12.34 11.80 2.36
C GLU A 45 -12.21 10.99 3.64
N SER A 46 -13.35 10.72 4.27
CA SER A 46 -13.42 9.96 5.50
C SER A 46 -14.46 8.86 5.36
N PHE A 47 -14.10 7.67 5.83
CA PHE A 47 -14.94 6.49 5.79
C PHE A 47 -14.98 5.83 7.15
N PRO A 48 -16.18 5.56 7.70
CA PRO A 48 -16.27 4.73 8.90
C PRO A 48 -15.81 3.30 8.55
N ILE A 49 -15.19 2.67 9.54
CA ILE A 49 -14.99 1.23 9.59
C ILE A 49 -15.65 0.75 10.86
N ASP A 50 -16.22 -0.45 10.84
CA ASP A 50 -16.64 -1.07 12.07
C ASP A 50 -15.38 -1.39 12.87
N GLY A 51 -15.36 -1.16 14.19
CA GLY A 51 -14.24 -1.50 15.08
C GLY A 51 -12.87 -0.90 14.70
N ASP A 52 -11.82 -1.42 15.33
CA ASP A 52 -10.48 -0.85 15.22
C ASP A 52 -9.49 -1.65 14.37
N VAL A 53 -9.93 -2.64 13.59
CA VAL A 53 -9.04 -3.39 12.68
C VAL A 53 -9.43 -3.06 11.25
N ALA A 54 -8.48 -2.51 10.48
CA ALA A 54 -8.66 -2.19 9.08
C ALA A 54 -7.82 -3.10 8.20
N TRP A 55 -8.31 -3.42 7.00
CA TRP A 55 -7.53 -4.04 5.96
C TRP A 55 -7.80 -3.40 4.61
N VAL A 56 -6.74 -3.24 3.84
CA VAL A 56 -6.71 -2.51 2.56
C VAL A 56 -6.11 -3.42 1.50
N VAL A 57 -6.66 -3.39 0.30
CA VAL A 57 -6.05 -4.06 -0.86
C VAL A 57 -5.26 -3.03 -1.66
N GLN A 58 -3.99 -3.34 -1.95
CA GLN A 58 -3.17 -2.60 -2.91
C GLN A 58 -2.97 -3.46 -4.16
N VAL A 59 -3.10 -2.82 -5.33
CA VAL A 59 -2.69 -3.36 -6.63
C VAL A 59 -1.83 -2.32 -7.33
N SER A 60 -0.83 -2.75 -8.10
CA SER A 60 0.08 -1.85 -8.81
C SER A 60 0.42 -2.36 -10.20
N ASP A 61 0.88 -1.46 -11.07
CA ASP A 61 1.51 -1.79 -12.35
C ASP A 61 0.60 -2.71 -13.19
N LEU A 62 -0.63 -2.22 -13.41
CA LEU A 62 -1.68 -2.92 -14.16
C LEU A 62 -1.26 -3.15 -15.61
N HIS A 63 -0.67 -2.11 -16.21
CA HIS A 63 -0.31 -2.04 -17.62
C HIS A 63 -1.38 -2.63 -18.54
N LEU A 64 -2.61 -2.13 -18.41
CA LEU A 64 -3.68 -2.55 -19.29
C LEU A 64 -3.33 -2.19 -20.74
N SER A 65 -3.56 -3.13 -21.64
CA SER A 65 -3.19 -2.96 -23.04
C SER A 65 -4.17 -3.59 -23.99
N THR A 66 -4.47 -2.88 -25.07
CA THR A 66 -5.23 -3.42 -26.21
C THR A 66 -4.56 -4.63 -26.86
N TYR A 67 -3.24 -4.79 -26.67
CA TYR A 67 -2.47 -5.93 -27.18
C TYR A 67 -2.40 -7.12 -26.21
N HIS A 68 -2.77 -6.90 -24.94
CA HIS A 68 -2.78 -7.90 -23.87
C HIS A 68 -4.10 -7.77 -23.07
N PRO A 69 -5.24 -8.08 -23.70
CA PRO A 69 -6.56 -7.90 -23.07
C PRO A 69 -6.75 -8.79 -21.83
N ASP A 70 -5.99 -9.89 -21.73
CA ASP A 70 -5.98 -10.80 -20.58
C ASP A 70 -5.73 -10.07 -19.26
N ARG A 71 -4.93 -8.99 -19.25
CA ARG A 71 -4.65 -8.21 -18.04
C ARG A 71 -5.90 -7.55 -17.47
N ALA A 72 -6.74 -7.01 -18.34
CA ALA A 72 -7.99 -6.35 -17.97
C ALA A 72 -9.11 -7.37 -17.70
N ASP A 73 -9.15 -8.46 -18.46
CA ASP A 73 -10.09 -9.55 -18.23
C ASP A 73 -9.84 -10.19 -16.86
N ASP A 74 -8.59 -10.48 -16.53
CA ASP A 74 -8.20 -11.03 -15.23
C ASP A 74 -8.50 -10.05 -14.09
N LEU A 75 -8.45 -8.74 -14.30
CA LEU A 75 -8.87 -7.77 -13.26
C LEU A 75 -10.34 -8.02 -12.89
N VAL A 76 -11.20 -8.20 -13.88
CA VAL A 76 -12.62 -8.46 -13.62
C VAL A 76 -12.82 -9.86 -13.04
N HIS A 77 -12.13 -10.87 -13.56
CA HIS A 77 -12.38 -12.26 -13.23
C HIS A 77 -11.66 -12.75 -11.97
N LEU A 78 -10.53 -12.16 -11.58
CA LEU A 78 -9.74 -12.57 -10.42
C LEU A 78 -9.85 -11.55 -9.29
N LEU A 79 -9.66 -10.26 -9.57
CA LEU A 79 -9.68 -9.24 -8.53
C LEU A 79 -11.10 -9.01 -7.99
N ALA A 80 -12.14 -9.02 -8.84
CA ALA A 80 -13.50 -8.78 -8.34
C ALA A 80 -14.00 -9.87 -7.37
N PRO A 81 -13.83 -11.19 -7.65
CA PRO A 81 -14.13 -12.22 -6.66
C PRO A 81 -13.24 -12.14 -5.41
N ALA A 82 -11.96 -11.82 -5.56
CA ALA A 82 -11.05 -11.62 -4.42
C ALA A 82 -11.54 -10.48 -3.51
N LEU A 83 -11.89 -9.33 -4.07
CA LEU A 83 -12.44 -8.20 -3.32
C LEU A 83 -13.79 -8.53 -2.66
N ARG A 84 -14.63 -9.37 -3.28
CA ARG A 84 -15.88 -9.85 -2.69
C ARG A 84 -15.64 -10.70 -1.44
N ALA A 85 -14.60 -11.54 -1.47
CA ALA A 85 -14.22 -12.39 -0.35
C ALA A 85 -13.48 -11.60 0.75
N ILE A 86 -12.59 -10.68 0.36
CA ILE A 86 -11.78 -9.89 1.28
C ILE A 86 -12.60 -8.78 1.95
N ARG A 87 -13.50 -8.12 1.20
CA ARG A 87 -14.29 -6.94 1.61
C ARG A 87 -13.41 -5.85 2.24
N PRO A 88 -12.40 -5.32 1.52
CA PRO A 88 -11.45 -4.39 2.11
C PRO A 88 -12.11 -3.05 2.45
N SER A 89 -11.55 -2.39 3.47
CA SER A 89 -11.94 -1.03 3.85
C SER A 89 -11.58 0.02 2.79
N LEU A 90 -10.57 -0.28 1.97
CA LEU A 90 -10.05 0.57 0.90
C LEU A 90 -9.40 -0.29 -0.19
N LEU A 91 -9.50 0.14 -1.45
CA LEU A 91 -8.71 -0.35 -2.57
C LEU A 91 -7.82 0.79 -3.09
N VAL A 92 -6.51 0.58 -3.11
CA VAL A 92 -5.55 1.55 -3.67
C VAL A 92 -4.85 0.99 -4.89
N ILE A 93 -4.76 1.80 -5.95
CA ILE A 93 -4.08 1.45 -7.21
C ILE A 93 -2.89 2.40 -7.37
N THR A 94 -1.69 1.87 -7.21
CA THR A 94 -0.44 2.65 -7.07
C THR A 94 0.26 2.95 -8.41
N GLY A 95 -0.51 3.22 -9.46
CA GLY A 95 0.02 3.70 -10.74
C GLY A 95 0.34 2.63 -11.79
N ASP A 96 0.84 3.13 -12.92
CA ASP A 96 1.06 2.39 -14.17
C ASP A 96 -0.19 1.60 -14.59
N ILE A 97 -1.29 2.34 -14.71
CA ILE A 97 -2.61 1.83 -15.08
C ILE A 97 -2.57 1.29 -16.51
N THR A 98 -1.94 2.02 -17.42
CA THR A 98 -1.88 1.69 -18.86
C THR A 98 -0.49 1.22 -19.31
N ASP A 99 -0.40 0.39 -20.35
CA ASP A 99 0.90 0.01 -20.92
C ASP A 99 1.51 1.16 -21.71
N ALA A 100 0.68 2.00 -22.35
CA ALA A 100 1.07 3.22 -23.05
C ALA A 100 2.21 2.99 -24.07
N LYS A 101 2.20 1.81 -24.69
CA LYS A 101 3.19 1.34 -25.67
C LYS A 101 2.48 0.89 -26.94
N ASN A 102 3.11 1.13 -28.08
CA ASN A 102 2.61 0.56 -29.33
C ASN A 102 2.82 -0.98 -29.36
N LYS A 103 2.16 -1.68 -30.29
CA LYS A 103 2.25 -3.15 -30.43
C LYS A 103 3.68 -3.69 -30.48
N ARG A 104 4.59 -2.93 -31.10
CA ARG A 104 6.01 -3.31 -31.27
C ARG A 104 6.89 -2.90 -30.09
N ARG A 105 6.34 -2.21 -29.09
CA ARG A 105 7.02 -1.64 -27.91
C ARG A 105 8.20 -0.73 -28.29
N THR A 106 8.13 -0.09 -29.45
CA THR A 106 9.17 0.82 -29.97
C THR A 106 8.86 2.29 -29.69
N THR A 107 7.62 2.62 -29.39
CA THR A 107 7.21 3.99 -29.03
C THR A 107 6.27 3.96 -27.83
N THR A 108 6.34 5.04 -27.04
CA THR A 108 5.48 5.26 -25.88
C THR A 108 4.55 6.45 -26.16
N ARG A 109 3.26 6.24 -25.93
CA ARG A 109 2.19 7.23 -26.09
C ARG A 109 0.94 6.76 -25.36
N GLN A 110 0.09 7.69 -24.97
CA GLN A 110 -1.24 7.37 -24.50
C GLN A 110 -2.09 6.69 -25.59
N ASP A 111 -2.85 5.67 -25.22
CA ASP A 111 -3.87 5.03 -26.04
C ASP A 111 -5.20 5.08 -25.29
N ILE A 112 -6.16 5.83 -25.84
CA ILE A 112 -7.48 6.02 -25.24
C ILE A 112 -8.23 4.69 -25.02
N SER A 113 -7.95 3.69 -25.85
CA SER A 113 -8.61 2.38 -25.76
C SER A 113 -8.23 1.64 -24.47
N GLU A 114 -6.98 1.81 -24.00
CA GLU A 114 -6.51 1.23 -22.73
C GLU A 114 -7.21 1.90 -21.53
N TRP A 115 -7.44 3.22 -21.61
CA TRP A 115 -8.17 3.97 -20.59
C TRP A 115 -9.68 3.67 -20.56
N ILE A 116 -10.31 3.51 -21.73
CA ILE A 116 -11.69 3.03 -21.83
C ILE A 116 -11.81 1.62 -21.24
N GLN A 117 -10.85 0.74 -21.56
CA GLN A 117 -10.80 -0.61 -20.98
C GLN A 117 -10.66 -0.55 -19.46
N TYR A 118 -9.75 0.28 -18.92
CA TYR A 118 -9.62 0.50 -17.48
C TYR A 118 -10.93 0.93 -16.84
N SER A 119 -11.57 1.98 -17.35
CA SER A 119 -12.85 2.48 -16.82
C SER A 119 -13.92 1.38 -16.82
N ASN A 120 -14.05 0.62 -17.90
CA ASN A 120 -15.02 -0.48 -17.99
C ASN A 120 -14.71 -1.62 -17.01
N SER A 121 -13.42 -1.99 -16.86
CA SER A 121 -12.98 -2.98 -15.89
C SER A 121 -13.28 -2.54 -14.45
N MET A 122 -13.07 -1.27 -14.11
CA MET A 122 -13.38 -0.75 -12.78
C MET A 122 -14.88 -0.72 -12.49
N GLU A 123 -15.72 -0.36 -13.45
CA GLU A 123 -17.19 -0.49 -13.32
C GLU A 123 -17.62 -1.94 -13.09
N ALA A 124 -17.03 -2.89 -13.84
CA ALA A 124 -17.28 -4.31 -13.66
C ALA A 124 -16.80 -4.80 -12.28
N ILE A 125 -15.63 -4.36 -11.81
CA ILE A 125 -15.12 -4.68 -10.47
C ILE A 125 -16.07 -4.16 -9.41
N VAL A 126 -16.52 -2.91 -9.47
CA VAL A 126 -17.51 -2.35 -8.52
C VAL A 126 -18.77 -3.22 -8.50
N LYS A 127 -19.32 -3.51 -9.68
CA LYS A 127 -20.53 -4.32 -9.82
C LYS A 127 -20.37 -5.75 -9.26
N TYR A 128 -19.26 -6.42 -9.57
CA TYR A 128 -19.09 -7.83 -9.23
C TYR A 128 -18.45 -8.04 -7.86
N SER A 129 -17.66 -7.12 -7.33
CA SER A 129 -17.11 -7.26 -5.97
C SER A 129 -18.07 -6.74 -4.89
N GLY A 130 -18.91 -5.76 -5.24
CA GLY A 130 -19.73 -5.02 -4.28
C GLY A 130 -18.95 -3.95 -3.50
N ILE A 131 -17.68 -3.68 -3.84
CA ILE A 131 -16.93 -2.58 -3.23
C ILE A 131 -17.58 -1.24 -3.57
N ASP A 132 -17.70 -0.35 -2.58
CA ASP A 132 -18.11 1.03 -2.82
C ASP A 132 -17.04 1.71 -3.68
N LYS A 133 -17.45 2.23 -4.85
CA LYS A 133 -16.57 2.96 -5.77
C LYS A 133 -15.85 4.12 -5.08
N ARG A 134 -16.47 4.77 -4.08
CA ARG A 134 -15.82 5.84 -3.31
C ARG A 134 -14.62 5.34 -2.51
N ARG A 135 -14.51 4.05 -2.21
CA ARG A 135 -13.37 3.45 -1.48
C ARG A 135 -12.24 3.00 -2.41
N ILE A 136 -12.30 3.34 -3.70
CA ILE A 136 -11.24 3.07 -4.66
C ILE A 136 -10.47 4.36 -4.93
N PHE A 137 -9.16 4.32 -4.75
CA PHE A 137 -8.26 5.46 -5.00
C PHE A 137 -7.14 5.02 -5.94
N ASP A 138 -7.07 5.68 -7.10
CA ASP A 138 -6.01 5.47 -8.08
C ASP A 138 -5.14 6.71 -8.22
N ILE A 139 -3.85 6.49 -8.46
CA ILE A 139 -2.87 7.53 -8.78
C ILE A 139 -2.17 7.18 -10.07
N ARG A 140 -1.49 8.15 -10.70
CA ARG A 140 -0.71 7.92 -11.91
C ARG A 140 0.62 7.24 -11.60
N GLY A 141 1.07 6.42 -12.54
CA GLY A 141 2.48 6.07 -12.68
C GLY A 141 3.14 6.77 -13.86
N ASN A 142 4.40 6.46 -14.14
CA ASN A 142 5.13 7.10 -15.24
C ASN A 142 4.55 6.75 -16.63
N HIS A 143 3.98 5.55 -16.80
CA HIS A 143 3.35 5.15 -18.06
C HIS A 143 2.10 5.98 -18.37
N ASP A 144 1.35 6.34 -17.33
CA ASP A 144 0.12 7.14 -17.45
C ASP A 144 0.39 8.59 -17.86
N LYS A 145 1.67 8.99 -17.89
CA LYS A 145 2.13 10.30 -18.36
C LYS A 145 2.83 10.29 -19.71
N TYR A 146 3.11 9.15 -20.34
CA TYR A 146 3.90 9.15 -21.58
C TYR A 146 3.29 10.03 -22.70
N GLY A 147 4.00 11.10 -23.03
CA GLY A 147 3.59 12.05 -24.07
C GLY A 147 2.46 13.01 -23.68
N VAL A 148 2.10 13.10 -22.40
CA VAL A 148 1.08 14.02 -21.89
C VAL A 148 1.73 15.39 -21.60
N PRO A 149 1.39 16.47 -22.34
CA PRO A 149 2.10 17.74 -22.19
C PRO A 149 1.93 18.40 -20.82
N TYR A 150 0.73 18.35 -20.24
CA TYR A 150 0.40 18.86 -18.90
C TYR A 150 -0.92 18.23 -18.40
N VAL A 151 -1.20 18.34 -17.09
CA VAL A 151 -2.46 17.85 -16.48
C VAL A 151 -3.66 18.62 -17.04
N GLY A 152 -4.69 17.90 -17.47
CA GLY A 152 -5.88 18.47 -18.12
C GLY A 152 -5.77 18.68 -19.64
N HIS A 153 -4.63 18.33 -20.26
CA HIS A 153 -4.52 18.26 -21.72
C HIS A 153 -5.46 17.18 -22.29
N GLU A 154 -5.83 17.27 -23.58
CA GLU A 154 -6.64 16.25 -24.29
C GLU A 154 -6.04 14.83 -24.29
N LEU A 155 -4.76 14.69 -23.92
CA LEU A 155 -4.06 13.41 -23.81
C LEU A 155 -3.94 12.93 -22.36
N ASP A 156 -4.34 13.74 -21.37
CA ASP A 156 -4.37 13.36 -19.96
C ASP A 156 -5.63 12.53 -19.68
N PHE A 157 -5.63 11.30 -20.18
CA PHE A 157 -6.77 10.40 -20.03
C PHE A 157 -7.01 9.94 -18.60
N PHE A 158 -6.00 10.00 -17.71
CA PHE A 158 -6.25 9.80 -16.27
C PHE A 158 -7.31 10.79 -15.76
N SER A 159 -7.20 12.07 -16.11
CA SER A 159 -8.15 13.10 -15.67
C SER A 159 -9.56 12.96 -16.26
N THR A 160 -9.78 11.98 -17.14
CA THR A 160 -11.05 11.72 -17.82
C THR A 160 -11.64 10.35 -17.47
N TYR A 161 -10.80 9.32 -17.34
CA TYR A 161 -11.22 7.92 -17.25
C TYR A 161 -10.87 7.25 -15.92
N SER A 162 -10.02 7.85 -15.07
CA SER A 162 -9.66 7.23 -13.79
C SER A 162 -10.83 7.22 -12.82
N VAL A 163 -10.81 6.31 -11.85
CA VAL A 163 -11.84 6.29 -10.80
C VAL A 163 -11.81 7.59 -10.01
N SER A 164 -10.60 8.09 -9.72
CA SER A 164 -10.42 9.38 -9.07
C SER A 164 -11.06 10.52 -9.87
N SER A 165 -10.87 10.59 -11.18
CA SER A 165 -11.47 11.63 -12.03
C SER A 165 -13.00 11.59 -12.04
N GLN A 166 -13.58 10.40 -12.11
CA GLN A 166 -15.03 10.19 -12.10
C GLN A 166 -15.69 10.61 -10.77
N LEU A 167 -14.90 10.70 -9.71
CA LEU A 167 -15.30 11.18 -8.39
C LEU A 167 -14.82 12.62 -8.10
N GLY A 168 -14.25 13.31 -9.08
CA GLY A 168 -13.74 14.68 -8.92
C GLY A 168 -12.44 14.82 -8.12
N ARG A 169 -11.71 13.72 -7.89
CA ARG A 169 -10.45 13.66 -7.12
C ARG A 169 -9.24 13.89 -8.02
N LEU A 170 -9.09 15.12 -8.52
CA LEU A 170 -8.00 15.47 -9.45
C LEU A 170 -6.75 16.04 -8.77
N SER A 171 -6.74 16.15 -7.43
CA SER A 171 -5.56 16.60 -6.70
C SER A 171 -4.39 15.62 -6.81
N THR A 172 -3.17 16.15 -6.80
CA THR A 172 -1.94 15.34 -6.73
C THR A 172 -1.69 14.78 -5.33
N VAL A 173 -2.43 15.24 -4.33
CA VAL A 173 -2.42 14.72 -2.96
C VAL A 173 -3.84 14.35 -2.54
N GLN A 174 -4.05 13.06 -2.28
CA GLN A 174 -5.32 12.51 -1.80
C GLN A 174 -5.17 12.14 -0.33
N SER A 175 -6.05 12.62 0.54
CA SER A 175 -6.01 12.41 2.00
C SER A 175 -7.25 11.62 2.41
N ILE A 176 -7.05 10.38 2.86
CA ILE A 176 -8.12 9.43 3.16
C ILE A 176 -8.04 9.02 4.62
N SER A 177 -9.15 9.05 5.34
CA SER A 177 -9.23 8.64 6.74
C SER A 177 -10.20 7.49 6.92
N LEU A 178 -9.72 6.34 7.38
CA LEU A 178 -10.58 5.28 7.94
C LEU A 178 -10.77 5.55 9.43
N VAL A 179 -12.03 5.67 9.86
CA VAL A 179 -12.39 6.06 11.24
C VAL A 179 -13.01 4.85 11.93
N GLY A 180 -12.30 4.30 12.91
CA GLY A 180 -12.78 3.24 13.81
C GLY A 180 -13.44 3.82 15.06
N ASP A 181 -13.51 3.00 16.11
CA ASP A 181 -14.18 3.39 17.36
C ASP A 181 -13.30 4.35 18.17
N ASP A 182 -12.02 3.98 18.37
CA ASP A 182 -11.05 4.76 19.17
C ASP A 182 -9.80 5.16 18.36
N ARG A 183 -9.80 4.87 17.05
CA ARG A 183 -8.62 4.99 16.19
C ARG A 183 -8.93 5.54 14.81
N LYS A 184 -7.92 6.20 14.24
CA LYS A 184 -7.93 6.69 12.85
C LYS A 184 -6.76 6.16 12.06
N TYR A 185 -7.01 5.79 10.81
CA TYR A 185 -5.99 5.37 9.87
C TYR A 185 -5.96 6.34 8.70
N LEU A 186 -4.91 7.15 8.66
CA LEU A 186 -4.67 8.14 7.63
C LEU A 186 -3.88 7.51 6.48
N PHE A 187 -4.41 7.61 5.28
CA PHE A 187 -3.74 7.31 4.03
C PHE A 187 -3.51 8.60 3.25
N ILE A 188 -2.29 8.83 2.77
CA ILE A 188 -2.01 9.92 1.84
C ILE A 188 -1.44 9.35 0.55
N GLY A 189 -2.18 9.53 -0.55
CA GLY A 189 -1.76 9.20 -1.91
C GLY A 189 -1.03 10.38 -2.55
N ILE A 190 0.11 10.11 -3.19
CA ILE A 190 0.96 11.14 -3.79
C ILE A 190 1.21 10.82 -5.28
N ASP A 191 0.76 11.73 -6.16
CA ASP A 191 1.08 11.72 -7.59
C ASP A 191 2.35 12.57 -7.84
N ASP A 192 3.50 11.91 -7.77
CA ASP A 192 4.81 12.50 -8.09
C ASP A 192 5.21 12.35 -9.56
N THR A 193 4.26 12.09 -10.45
CA THR A 193 4.59 12.05 -11.88
C THR A 193 5.02 13.43 -12.38
N LEU A 194 5.89 13.46 -13.41
CA LEU A 194 6.31 14.71 -14.03
C LEU A 194 5.10 15.53 -14.50
N SER A 195 5.20 16.84 -14.31
CA SER A 195 4.20 17.79 -14.84
C SER A 195 4.09 17.68 -16.36
N ILE A 196 5.23 17.58 -17.04
CA ILE A 196 5.36 17.31 -18.47
C ILE A 196 5.76 15.85 -18.67
N GLY A 197 4.86 15.08 -19.26
CA GLY A 197 5.01 13.67 -19.51
C GLY A 197 5.99 13.35 -20.64
N ILE A 198 7.26 13.15 -20.29
CA ILE A 198 8.29 12.71 -21.25
C ILE A 198 7.99 11.28 -21.69
N ARG A 199 8.35 10.94 -22.93
CA ARG A 199 8.23 9.57 -23.44
C ARG A 199 9.29 8.66 -22.83
N GLY A 200 8.96 7.37 -22.69
CA GLY A 200 9.94 6.35 -22.31
C GLY A 200 11.11 6.27 -23.33
N PRO A 201 12.31 5.90 -22.87
CA PRO A 201 12.64 5.39 -21.53
C PRO A 201 12.98 6.48 -20.49
N SER A 202 12.87 7.77 -20.81
CA SER A 202 13.39 8.85 -19.96
C SER A 202 12.49 9.23 -18.77
N ASN A 203 11.19 8.88 -18.81
CA ASN A 203 10.25 9.16 -17.73
C ASN A 203 10.19 7.96 -16.77
N LEU A 204 11.16 7.87 -15.86
CA LEU A 204 11.34 6.77 -14.92
C LEU A 204 11.30 7.22 -13.44
N PHE A 205 11.60 8.48 -13.16
CA PHE A 205 11.70 8.97 -11.79
C PHE A 205 10.43 9.71 -11.38
N GLY A 206 10.11 9.66 -10.09
CA GLY A 206 9.17 10.57 -9.45
C GLY A 206 9.81 11.93 -9.21
N HIS A 207 9.03 12.99 -9.38
CA HIS A 207 9.46 14.38 -9.28
C HIS A 207 8.60 15.13 -8.26
N PRO A 208 8.95 15.04 -6.97
CA PRO A 208 8.33 15.86 -5.96
C PRO A 208 8.60 17.34 -6.21
N THR A 209 7.61 18.17 -5.92
CA THR A 209 7.76 19.63 -5.91
C THR A 209 7.73 20.13 -4.48
N GLU A 210 8.38 21.25 -4.21
CA GLU A 210 8.30 21.93 -2.91
C GLU A 210 6.86 22.17 -2.47
N LYS A 211 6.01 22.55 -3.42
CA LYS A 211 4.59 22.80 -3.18
C LYS A 211 3.89 21.53 -2.72
N ARG A 212 4.11 20.40 -3.40
CA ARG A 212 3.49 19.12 -3.04
C ARG A 212 4.01 18.60 -1.71
N MET A 213 5.32 18.67 -1.47
CA MET A 213 5.92 18.28 -0.20
C MET A 213 5.37 19.10 0.97
N ALA A 214 5.18 20.42 0.79
CA ALA A 214 4.57 21.28 1.80
C ALA A 214 3.11 20.91 2.07
N VAL A 215 2.34 20.55 1.04
CA VAL A 215 0.95 20.06 1.20
C VAL A 215 0.93 18.74 1.98
N VAL A 216 1.77 17.76 1.61
CA VAL A 216 1.91 16.50 2.35
C VAL A 216 2.30 16.75 3.80
N GLU A 217 3.26 17.64 4.05
CA GLU A 217 3.65 18.00 5.42
C GLU A 217 2.49 18.62 6.20
N SER A 218 1.75 19.54 5.59
CA SER A 218 0.60 20.19 6.25
C SER A 218 -0.51 19.20 6.59
N GLU A 219 -0.78 18.23 5.72
CA GLU A 219 -1.74 17.17 6.00
C GLU A 219 -1.27 16.28 7.15
N LEU A 220 0.00 15.86 7.13
CA LEU A 220 0.55 15.04 8.21
C LEU A 220 0.53 15.75 9.57
N GLN A 221 0.75 17.07 9.59
CA GLN A 221 0.71 17.90 10.80
C GLN A 221 -0.72 18.18 11.26
N TYR A 222 -1.67 18.37 10.33
CA TYR A 222 -3.09 18.60 10.66
C TYR A 222 -3.62 17.51 11.60
N TRP A 223 -3.26 16.25 11.34
CA TRP A 223 -3.68 15.11 12.15
C TRP A 223 -2.91 14.95 13.48
N ASP A 224 -1.83 15.70 13.71
CA ASP A 224 -1.13 15.75 15.00
C ASP A 224 -1.75 16.77 15.97
N ILE A 225 -2.54 17.72 15.46
CA ILE A 225 -3.14 18.82 16.25
C ILE A 225 -4.37 18.36 17.05
N TYR A 226 -5.00 17.24 16.66
CA TYR A 226 -6.19 16.68 17.32
C TYR A 226 -5.90 15.32 17.99
N PRO A 227 -5.18 15.30 19.13
CA PRO A 227 -4.60 14.10 19.73
C PRO A 227 -5.60 13.19 20.48
N SER A 228 -6.92 13.42 20.39
CA SER A 228 -7.90 12.62 21.14
C SER A 228 -8.00 11.16 20.64
N GLU A 229 -7.46 10.85 19.47
CA GLU A 229 -7.52 9.53 18.84
C GLU A 229 -6.13 9.07 18.39
N SER A 230 -5.84 7.77 18.48
CA SER A 230 -4.58 7.21 17.99
C SER A 230 -4.59 7.18 16.45
N VAL A 231 -3.72 7.96 15.82
CA VAL A 231 -3.60 8.04 14.34
C VAL A 231 -2.43 7.20 13.85
N THR A 232 -2.69 6.23 12.96
CA THR A 232 -1.65 5.56 12.17
C THR A 232 -1.58 6.19 10.79
N LYS A 233 -0.39 6.62 10.36
CA LYS A 233 -0.17 7.31 9.09
C LYS A 233 0.52 6.38 8.08
N ILE A 234 -0.11 6.17 6.93
CA ILE A 234 0.38 5.33 5.84
C ILE A 234 0.36 6.17 4.57
N LEU A 235 1.43 6.14 3.80
CA LEU A 235 1.53 6.89 2.55
C LEU A 235 1.58 5.91 1.38
N PHE A 236 1.10 6.33 0.22
CA PHE A 236 1.25 5.55 -1.00
C PHE A 236 1.59 6.45 -2.19
N GLY A 237 2.37 5.90 -3.10
CA GLY A 237 2.81 6.55 -4.32
C GLY A 237 3.19 5.50 -5.36
N HIS A 238 3.57 5.92 -6.55
CA HIS A 238 4.01 4.98 -7.57
C HIS A 238 5.49 4.62 -7.41
N PHE A 239 6.34 5.63 -7.24
CA PHE A 239 7.79 5.49 -7.27
C PHE A 239 8.37 5.07 -5.91
N PRO A 240 9.27 4.07 -5.87
CA PRO A 240 10.13 3.84 -4.73
C PRO A 240 10.99 5.07 -4.41
N MET A 241 11.43 5.20 -3.17
CA MET A 241 12.28 6.29 -2.71
C MET A 241 13.58 6.37 -3.53
N SER A 242 14.15 5.22 -3.91
CA SER A 242 15.33 5.14 -4.79
C SER A 242 15.08 5.64 -6.22
N PHE A 243 13.81 5.69 -6.66
CA PHE A 243 13.36 6.21 -7.94
C PHE A 243 12.61 7.54 -7.80
N THR A 244 12.77 8.21 -6.66
CA THR A 244 12.20 9.54 -6.43
C THR A 244 13.33 10.57 -6.37
N ALA A 245 13.23 11.59 -7.22
CA ALA A 245 14.18 12.70 -7.27
C ALA A 245 14.04 13.60 -6.02
N SER A 246 15.00 14.49 -5.81
CA SER A 246 14.84 15.57 -4.85
C SER A 246 13.96 16.68 -5.44
N SER A 247 13.30 17.44 -4.57
CA SER A 247 12.57 18.66 -4.96
C SER A 247 13.50 19.73 -5.53
N GLU A 248 12.92 20.85 -5.99
CA GLU A 248 13.66 22.00 -6.53
C GLU A 248 14.65 22.61 -5.52
N LYS A 249 14.45 22.44 -4.20
CA LYS A 249 15.40 22.87 -3.16
C LYS A 249 16.24 21.73 -2.59
N GLY A 250 16.23 20.55 -3.21
CA GLY A 250 17.01 19.40 -2.78
C GLY A 250 16.39 18.63 -1.61
N GLN A 251 15.11 18.84 -1.28
CA GLN A 251 14.41 18.09 -0.23
C GLN A 251 13.98 16.71 -0.71
N ARG A 252 13.80 15.79 0.26
CA ARG A 252 13.45 14.39 0.04
C ARG A 252 12.43 13.91 1.07
N TYR A 253 11.45 13.13 0.62
CA TYR A 253 10.34 12.64 1.45
C TYR A 253 10.80 11.82 2.65
N GLU A 254 11.90 11.08 2.54
CA GLU A 254 12.40 10.20 3.60
C GLU A 254 12.57 10.96 4.93
N SER A 255 13.09 12.18 4.85
CA SER A 255 13.27 13.06 6.01
C SER A 255 11.94 13.55 6.59
N LEU A 256 10.99 13.91 5.73
CA LEU A 256 9.66 14.37 6.10
C LEU A 256 8.86 13.24 6.76
N PHE A 257 8.79 12.08 6.11
CA PHE A 257 8.01 10.93 6.56
C PHE A 257 8.50 10.44 7.93
N ALA A 258 9.82 10.35 8.11
CA ALA A 258 10.39 9.97 9.38
C ALA A 258 10.15 11.04 10.49
N ARG A 259 10.23 12.34 10.16
CA ARG A 259 9.93 13.43 11.12
C ARG A 259 8.47 13.39 11.60
N GLN A 260 7.55 13.13 10.67
CA GLN A 260 6.11 13.12 10.88
C GLN A 260 5.55 11.76 11.38
N SER A 261 6.44 10.84 11.78
CA SER A 261 6.07 9.53 12.35
C SER A 261 5.19 8.69 11.42
N VAL A 262 5.47 8.74 10.11
CA VAL A 262 4.83 7.84 9.13
C VAL A 262 5.18 6.40 9.49
N SER A 263 4.17 5.52 9.46
CA SER A 263 4.38 4.09 9.71
C SER A 263 5.01 3.42 8.50
N SER A 264 4.39 3.57 7.33
CA SER A 264 4.87 2.98 6.10
C SER A 264 4.53 3.81 4.86
N TYR A 265 5.33 3.62 3.82
CA TYR A 265 5.11 4.07 2.46
C TYR A 265 5.00 2.84 1.55
N ILE A 266 3.88 2.70 0.84
CA ILE A 266 3.64 1.59 -0.10
C ILE A 266 3.70 2.08 -1.55
N CYS A 267 4.35 1.32 -2.43
CA CYS A 267 4.57 1.70 -3.82
C CYS A 267 4.63 0.50 -4.78
N GLY A 268 4.87 0.75 -6.06
CA GLY A 268 5.10 -0.26 -7.11
C GLY A 268 6.30 0.10 -7.98
N HIS A 269 6.13 0.13 -9.31
CA HIS A 269 7.09 0.55 -10.33
C HIS A 269 8.18 -0.46 -10.72
N LEU A 270 8.62 -1.34 -9.82
CA LEU A 270 9.75 -2.25 -10.11
C LEU A 270 9.33 -3.65 -10.58
N HIS A 271 8.04 -3.98 -10.48
CA HIS A 271 7.44 -5.24 -10.91
C HIS A 271 7.97 -6.47 -10.18
N GLY A 272 7.25 -7.59 -10.28
CA GLY A 272 7.47 -8.82 -9.52
C GLY A 272 8.83 -9.49 -9.75
N ASN A 273 9.51 -9.25 -10.87
CA ASN A 273 10.86 -9.77 -11.11
C ASN A 273 11.91 -9.17 -10.16
N PHE A 274 11.68 -7.94 -9.67
CA PHE A 274 12.51 -7.29 -8.66
C PHE A 274 11.82 -7.22 -7.28
N SER A 275 10.49 -7.11 -7.28
CA SER A 275 9.68 -6.63 -6.15
C SER A 275 9.22 -7.67 -5.14
N ARG A 276 9.17 -8.96 -5.50
CA ARG A 276 8.49 -10.00 -4.70
C ARG A 276 8.90 -10.04 -3.21
N GLN A 277 10.06 -9.47 -2.85
CA GLN A 277 10.48 -9.24 -1.46
C GLN A 277 11.26 -7.92 -1.26
N LEU A 278 10.79 -6.81 -1.84
CA LEU A 278 11.48 -5.51 -1.75
C LEU A 278 10.87 -4.61 -0.65
N TRP A 279 11.57 -4.53 0.47
CA TRP A 279 11.25 -3.61 1.57
C TRP A 279 12.48 -2.98 2.17
N ARG A 280 12.32 -1.77 2.72
CA ARG A 280 13.42 -1.01 3.34
C ARG A 280 12.94 -0.24 4.55
N LEU A 281 13.66 -0.37 5.66
CA LEU A 281 13.52 0.54 6.79
C LEU A 281 14.35 1.80 6.52
N HIS A 282 13.71 2.97 6.61
CA HIS A 282 14.37 4.27 6.52
C HIS A 282 14.55 4.87 7.92
N PRO A 283 15.74 4.74 8.54
CA PRO A 283 15.98 5.28 9.87
C PRO A 283 16.16 6.80 9.81
N SER A 284 15.53 7.53 10.73
CA SER A 284 15.84 8.93 10.97
C SER A 284 17.12 9.06 11.77
N LYS A 285 18.08 9.79 11.20
CA LYS A 285 19.21 10.37 11.95
C LYS A 285 18.82 11.77 12.39
N LEU A 286 17.79 11.93 13.23
CA LEU A 286 17.56 13.24 13.84
C LEU A 286 18.78 13.56 14.71
N SER A 287 19.46 14.67 14.41
CA SER A 287 20.65 15.13 15.13
C SER A 287 20.38 15.22 16.62
N SER A 288 21.40 14.83 17.39
CA SER A 288 21.45 14.84 18.84
C SER A 288 21.37 16.26 19.41
N ASP A 289 20.19 16.87 19.40
CA ASP A 289 19.91 17.99 20.30
C ASP A 289 19.50 17.42 21.65
N VAL A 290 20.42 17.65 22.59
CA VAL A 290 20.43 17.24 23.98
C VAL A 290 19.15 17.71 24.68
N LEU A 291 18.46 16.78 25.35
CA LEU A 291 17.55 16.93 26.52
C LEU A 291 16.31 16.03 26.49
N VAL A 292 16.03 15.31 25.40
CA VAL A 292 14.97 14.29 25.37
C VAL A 292 15.56 12.99 24.82
N PRO A 293 15.43 11.82 25.50
CA PRO A 293 15.82 10.54 24.91
C PRO A 293 14.90 10.26 23.72
N ARG A 294 15.27 10.76 22.54
CA ARG A 294 14.46 10.69 21.32
C ARG A 294 14.73 9.38 20.62
N LYS A 295 13.70 8.54 20.62
CA LYS A 295 13.54 7.33 19.81
C LYS A 295 14.01 7.58 18.39
N ALA A 296 14.72 6.60 17.80
CA ALA A 296 14.92 6.57 16.36
C ALA A 296 13.53 6.55 15.69
N LYS A 297 13.11 7.68 15.12
CA LYS A 297 11.93 7.72 14.26
C LYS A 297 12.31 7.12 12.92
N GLY A 298 11.43 6.39 12.25
CA GLY A 298 11.71 5.78 10.96
C GLY A 298 10.42 5.24 10.37
N PHE A 299 10.43 4.97 9.07
CA PHE A 299 9.27 4.41 8.38
C PHE A 299 9.70 3.25 7.50
N TRP A 300 8.79 2.32 7.25
CA TRP A 300 9.00 1.23 6.31
C TRP A 300 8.58 1.64 4.90
N GLU A 301 9.38 1.30 3.91
CA GLU A 301 9.01 1.32 2.51
C GLU A 301 8.74 -0.11 2.06
N TRP A 302 7.59 -0.35 1.42
CA TRP A 302 7.22 -1.63 0.85
C TRP A 302 6.79 -1.46 -0.60
N GLU A 303 7.55 -2.08 -1.50
CA GLU A 303 7.19 -2.10 -2.91
C GLU A 303 6.40 -3.39 -3.22
N LEU A 304 5.43 -3.30 -4.11
CA LEU A 304 4.55 -4.40 -4.50
C LEU A 304 4.81 -4.78 -5.96
N GLY A 305 4.90 -6.09 -6.21
CA GLY A 305 5.07 -6.61 -7.56
C GLY A 305 3.85 -6.35 -8.44
N ASP A 306 4.03 -6.55 -9.74
CA ASP A 306 3.06 -6.10 -10.73
C ASP A 306 1.86 -7.03 -10.89
N TRP A 307 0.73 -6.41 -11.18
CA TRP A 307 -0.43 -7.12 -11.72
C TRP A 307 -0.15 -7.68 -13.12
N LYS A 308 0.55 -6.91 -13.97
CA LYS A 308 0.77 -7.19 -15.40
C LYS A 308 1.24 -8.61 -15.73
N GLU A 309 2.20 -9.17 -15.01
CA GLU A 309 2.74 -10.51 -15.26
C GLU A 309 2.37 -11.49 -14.15
N SER A 310 2.32 -11.02 -12.89
CA SER A 310 2.13 -11.90 -11.73
C SER A 310 0.70 -11.92 -11.18
N ARG A 311 -0.18 -10.97 -11.52
CA ARG A 311 -1.50 -10.81 -10.85
C ARG A 311 -1.36 -10.71 -9.32
N LEU A 312 -0.26 -10.11 -8.88
CA LEU A 312 0.05 -9.97 -7.46
C LEU A 312 -0.81 -8.85 -6.86
N ILE A 313 -1.37 -9.09 -5.68
CA ILE A 313 -2.04 -8.07 -4.88
C ILE A 313 -1.49 -8.13 -3.45
N ARG A 314 -1.62 -7.03 -2.72
CA ARG A 314 -1.26 -6.95 -1.31
C ARG A 314 -2.49 -6.73 -0.45
N ILE A 315 -2.62 -7.49 0.62
CA ILE A 315 -3.53 -7.20 1.72
C ILE A 315 -2.70 -6.54 2.82
N LEU A 316 -2.90 -5.25 3.02
CA LEU A 316 -2.38 -4.50 4.15
C LEU A 316 -3.34 -4.66 5.33
N SER A 317 -2.82 -4.88 6.53
CA SER A 317 -3.61 -4.97 7.75
C SER A 317 -3.09 -4.02 8.83
N ILE A 318 -4.02 -3.41 9.56
CA ILE A 318 -3.75 -2.41 10.59
C ILE A 318 -4.53 -2.78 11.83
N ASP A 319 -3.82 -3.18 12.87
CA ASP A 319 -4.43 -3.71 14.10
C ASP A 319 -3.73 -3.12 15.32
N GLY A 320 -4.44 -2.26 16.07
CA GLY A 320 -3.88 -1.58 17.23
C GLY A 320 -2.71 -0.65 16.91
N GLY A 321 -2.58 -0.18 15.66
CA GLY A 321 -1.47 0.65 15.18
C GLY A 321 -0.28 -0.13 14.63
N VAL A 322 -0.30 -1.47 14.73
CA VAL A 322 0.65 -2.33 14.05
C VAL A 322 0.24 -2.44 12.59
N VAL A 323 1.17 -2.15 11.68
CA VAL A 323 0.93 -2.23 10.24
C VAL A 323 1.73 -3.39 9.67
N SER A 324 1.05 -4.31 9.00
CA SER A 324 1.64 -5.45 8.32
C SER A 324 1.01 -5.69 6.96
N PHE A 325 1.64 -6.52 6.13
CA PHE A 325 1.12 -6.86 4.81
C PHE A 325 1.27 -8.35 4.48
N HIS A 326 0.45 -8.80 3.53
CA HIS A 326 0.50 -10.14 2.97
C HIS A 326 0.26 -10.07 1.45
N ASP A 327 1.23 -10.52 0.66
CA ASP A 327 1.15 -10.50 -0.79
C ASP A 327 0.64 -11.85 -1.30
N ILE A 328 -0.35 -11.82 -2.19
CA ILE A 328 -0.96 -13.02 -2.77
C ILE A 328 -0.96 -12.94 -4.29
N GLU A 329 -0.58 -14.05 -4.92
CA GLU A 329 -0.67 -14.23 -6.37
C GLU A 329 -2.05 -14.82 -6.69
N LEU A 330 -2.87 -14.11 -7.47
CA LEU A 330 -4.16 -14.66 -7.89
C LEU A 330 -3.94 -15.64 -9.05
N PRO A 331 -4.40 -16.90 -8.93
CA PRO A 331 -4.16 -17.92 -9.95
C PRO A 331 -4.86 -17.52 -11.24
N ARG A 332 -4.17 -17.67 -12.38
CA ARG A 332 -4.74 -17.39 -13.70
C ARG A 332 -5.82 -18.43 -14.04
N LYS A 333 -6.76 -18.04 -14.91
CA LYS A 333 -7.93 -18.84 -15.34
C LYS A 333 -7.66 -20.31 -15.72
N HIS A 334 -6.43 -20.69 -16.04
CA HIS A 334 -6.09 -22.05 -16.43
C HIS A 334 -5.71 -22.98 -15.26
N ASP A 335 -5.59 -22.47 -14.03
CA ASP A 335 -5.01 -23.19 -12.87
C ASP A 335 -5.99 -23.47 -11.72
N VAL A 336 -7.19 -24.00 -12.01
CA VAL A 336 -8.25 -24.47 -11.05
C VAL A 336 -9.30 -23.41 -10.69
N GLN A 337 -10.53 -23.92 -10.44
CA GLN A 337 -11.85 -23.27 -10.26
C GLN A 337 -11.90 -21.79 -9.82
N ASP A 338 -12.87 -21.07 -10.39
CA ASP A 338 -13.22 -19.64 -10.29
C ASP A 338 -13.41 -19.04 -8.87
N GLU A 339 -12.98 -19.71 -7.80
CA GLU A 339 -13.17 -19.24 -6.43
C GLU A 339 -11.87 -18.75 -5.77
N PHE A 340 -11.99 -17.63 -5.04
CA PHE A 340 -10.92 -17.08 -4.22
C PHE A 340 -10.47 -18.09 -3.16
N GLN A 341 -9.17 -18.39 -3.12
CA GLN A 341 -8.62 -19.34 -2.16
C GLN A 341 -8.61 -18.75 -0.75
N THR A 342 -8.98 -19.59 0.24
CA THR A 342 -8.95 -19.20 1.65
C THR A 342 -7.59 -18.61 2.01
N THR A 343 -7.57 -17.35 2.44
CA THR A 343 -6.36 -16.59 2.72
C THR A 343 -6.35 -16.17 4.19
N ILE A 344 -5.23 -16.39 4.87
CA ILE A 344 -5.07 -16.13 6.31
C ILE A 344 -4.01 -15.05 6.49
N VAL A 345 -4.36 -13.96 7.15
CA VAL A 345 -3.46 -12.84 7.45
C VAL A 345 -3.36 -12.67 8.96
N ILE A 346 -2.18 -12.92 9.53
CA ILE A 346 -1.92 -12.65 10.95
C ILE A 346 -1.76 -11.14 11.11
N THR A 347 -2.67 -10.51 11.85
CA THR A 347 -2.62 -9.05 12.11
C THR A 347 -1.84 -8.74 13.39
N TYR A 348 -1.83 -9.67 14.36
CA TYR A 348 -0.99 -9.57 15.54
C TYR A 348 -0.67 -10.95 16.16
N PRO A 349 0.56 -11.19 16.66
CA PRO A 349 1.74 -10.35 16.51
C PRO A 349 2.24 -10.31 15.07
N ALA A 350 2.74 -9.16 14.62
CA ALA A 350 3.27 -9.00 13.27
C ALA A 350 4.63 -9.68 13.08
N ASP A 351 4.95 -10.03 11.82
CA ASP A 351 6.25 -10.60 11.47
C ASP A 351 7.39 -9.61 11.77
N SER A 352 8.33 -10.04 12.60
CA SER A 352 9.42 -9.19 13.10
C SER A 352 10.45 -8.78 12.03
N ARG A 353 10.43 -9.34 10.82
CA ARG A 353 11.44 -9.10 9.78
C ARG A 353 11.15 -7.88 8.91
N ASN A 354 9.88 -7.57 8.68
CA ASN A 354 9.45 -6.63 7.64
C ASN A 354 8.29 -5.73 8.06
N MET A 355 7.82 -5.81 9.31
CA MET A 355 6.63 -5.08 9.78
C MET A 355 6.97 -3.95 10.76
N ASN A 356 6.12 -2.92 10.77
CA ASN A 356 6.29 -1.81 11.70
C ASN A 356 5.66 -2.13 13.05
N ASN A 357 6.50 -2.55 13.99
CA ASN A 357 6.19 -2.49 15.41
C ASN A 357 6.62 -1.12 15.92
N MET A 358 5.88 -0.07 15.55
CA MET A 358 6.23 1.28 16.02
C MET A 358 6.03 1.27 17.54
N GLU A 359 7.13 1.17 18.29
CA GLU A 359 7.12 1.15 19.75
C GLU A 359 6.63 2.52 20.26
N GLN A 360 5.32 2.68 20.36
CA GLN A 360 4.73 3.69 21.21
C GLN A 360 5.00 3.27 22.65
N ASN A 361 6.16 3.71 23.19
CA ASN A 361 6.77 3.47 24.53
C ASN A 361 5.87 3.27 25.77
N ASN A 362 4.55 3.42 25.69
CA ASN A 362 3.64 3.22 26.82
C ASN A 362 2.52 2.21 26.56
N GLN A 363 2.42 1.58 25.38
CA GLN A 363 1.46 0.50 25.17
C GLN A 363 2.09 -0.83 25.63
N SER A 364 1.44 -1.49 26.58
CA SER A 364 1.75 -2.88 26.91
C SER A 364 1.64 -3.70 25.63
N PHE A 365 2.64 -4.55 25.35
CA PHE A 365 2.49 -5.60 24.34
C PHE A 365 1.16 -6.31 24.57
N ARG A 366 0.35 -6.38 23.51
CA ARG A 366 -0.93 -7.08 23.61
C ARG A 366 -0.67 -8.56 23.84
N ASN A 367 -1.53 -9.15 24.66
CA ASN A 367 -1.50 -10.54 25.10
C ASN A 367 -2.55 -11.34 24.33
N ASP A 368 -2.49 -11.23 23.01
CA ASP A 368 -3.44 -11.86 22.10
C ASP A 368 -2.79 -12.25 20.77
N ILE A 369 -3.54 -13.07 20.01
CA ILE A 369 -3.30 -13.40 18.62
C ILE A 369 -4.54 -12.95 17.87
N ASN A 370 -4.35 -12.17 16.81
CA ASN A 370 -5.40 -11.81 15.87
C ASN A 370 -5.03 -12.27 14.46
N ALA A 371 -6.02 -12.82 13.75
CA ALA A 371 -5.88 -13.19 12.36
C ALA A 371 -7.16 -12.89 11.58
N LEU A 372 -7.01 -12.37 10.36
CA LEU A 372 -8.08 -12.27 9.37
C LEU A 372 -8.10 -13.54 8.51
N VAL A 373 -9.28 -14.12 8.30
CA VAL A 373 -9.47 -15.34 7.50
C VAL A 373 -10.50 -15.09 6.40
N PHE A 374 -10.02 -14.77 5.21
CA PHE A 374 -10.86 -14.51 4.05
C PHE A 374 -11.19 -15.82 3.33
N SER A 375 -12.47 -16.18 3.22
CA SER A 375 -12.90 -17.42 2.55
C SER A 375 -14.27 -17.26 1.90
N THR A 376 -14.50 -17.97 0.80
CA THR A 376 -15.84 -18.16 0.20
C THR A 376 -16.65 -19.23 0.92
N GLN A 377 -15.99 -20.06 1.74
CA GLN A 377 -16.60 -21.16 2.49
C GLN A 377 -16.75 -20.78 3.97
N GLN A 378 -17.74 -21.36 4.64
CA GLN A 378 -17.94 -21.15 6.08
C GLN A 378 -16.78 -21.78 6.87
N ILE A 379 -16.17 -20.99 7.75
CA ILE A 379 -15.10 -21.44 8.64
C ILE A 379 -15.67 -22.06 9.91
N ILE A 380 -15.19 -23.26 10.27
CA ILE A 380 -15.59 -23.97 11.50
C ILE A 380 -14.56 -23.81 12.60
N ASN A 381 -13.27 -23.92 12.29
CA ASN A 381 -12.21 -23.86 13.30
C ASN A 381 -11.01 -23.06 12.80
N VAL A 382 -10.42 -22.29 13.72
CA VAL A 382 -9.19 -21.54 13.49
C VAL A 382 -8.27 -21.78 14.68
N THR A 383 -7.06 -22.24 14.40
CA THR A 383 -6.08 -22.59 15.42
C THR A 383 -4.74 -21.94 15.11
N ALA A 384 -4.15 -21.30 16.10
CA ALA A 384 -2.78 -20.81 16.08
C ALA A 384 -1.84 -21.83 16.73
N LYS A 385 -0.70 -22.09 16.11
CA LYS A 385 0.36 -22.98 16.61
C LYS A 385 1.67 -22.22 16.69
N VAL A 386 2.38 -22.41 17.79
CA VAL A 386 3.66 -21.75 18.05
C VAL A 386 4.77 -22.78 18.02
N PHE A 387 5.78 -22.53 17.20
CA PHE A 387 6.96 -23.39 17.05
C PHE A 387 8.18 -22.74 17.68
N ASP A 388 9.06 -23.54 18.29
CA ASP A 388 10.34 -23.10 18.85
C ASP A 388 11.49 -23.66 18.01
N SER A 389 12.18 -22.80 17.26
CA SER A 389 13.30 -23.20 16.39
C SER A 389 14.49 -23.75 17.19
N PHE A 390 14.62 -23.42 18.48
CA PHE A 390 15.67 -23.99 19.34
C PHE A 390 15.32 -25.41 19.82
N ARG A 391 14.10 -25.88 19.54
CA ARG A 391 13.62 -27.21 19.88
C ARG A 391 13.22 -27.99 18.63
N ASP A 392 13.97 -27.82 17.55
CA ASP A 392 13.74 -28.51 16.27
C ASP A 392 12.32 -28.28 15.75
N TYR A 393 11.87 -27.02 15.79
CA TYR A 393 10.54 -26.60 15.37
C TYR A 393 9.40 -27.42 15.99
N LYS A 394 9.53 -27.80 17.27
CA LYS A 394 8.43 -28.42 18.01
C LYS A 394 7.34 -27.40 18.33
N ILE A 395 6.09 -27.85 18.26
CA ILE A 395 4.94 -27.08 18.76
C ILE A 395 5.09 -26.95 20.28
N VAL A 396 5.15 -25.71 20.76
CA VAL A 396 5.23 -25.39 22.18
C VAL A 396 3.93 -24.85 22.74
N GLU A 397 3.02 -24.37 21.89
CA GLU A 397 1.67 -23.95 22.27
C GLU A 397 0.70 -24.07 21.09
N GLU A 398 -0.56 -24.37 21.39
CA GLU A 398 -1.68 -24.38 20.46
C GLU A 398 -2.83 -23.59 21.06
N VAL A 399 -3.32 -22.59 20.34
CA VAL A 399 -4.32 -21.62 20.82
C VAL A 399 -5.50 -21.60 19.84
N PRO A 400 -6.72 -21.98 20.28
CA PRO A 400 -7.92 -21.81 19.46
C PRO A 400 -8.27 -20.32 19.33
N LEU A 401 -8.61 -19.87 18.12
CA LEU A 401 -9.03 -18.50 17.86
C LEU A 401 -10.55 -18.45 17.65
N GLN A 402 -11.21 -17.53 18.33
CA GLN A 402 -12.66 -17.31 18.28
C GLN A 402 -12.99 -16.10 17.41
N LEU A 403 -14.09 -16.18 16.67
CA LEU A 403 -14.59 -15.05 15.87
C LEU A 403 -15.05 -13.91 16.80
N ILE A 404 -14.48 -12.70 16.65
CA ILE A 404 -14.78 -11.56 17.54
C ILE A 404 -16.18 -10.95 17.26
N SER A 405 -16.69 -11.03 16.04
CA SER A 405 -18.04 -10.59 15.70
C SER A 405 -18.57 -11.33 14.48
N ALA A 406 -19.81 -11.81 14.56
CA ALA A 406 -20.49 -12.52 13.48
C ALA A 406 -20.99 -11.59 12.36
N VAL A 407 -20.97 -10.26 12.57
CA VAL A 407 -21.39 -9.28 11.57
C VAL A 407 -20.17 -8.87 10.76
N ASP A 408 -20.04 -9.48 9.58
CA ASP A 408 -19.24 -9.06 8.44
C ASP A 408 -17.72 -8.94 8.55
N LYS A 409 -17.09 -9.34 9.67
CA LYS A 409 -15.63 -9.34 9.80
C LYS A 409 -15.03 -10.73 9.95
N PRO A 410 -14.06 -11.11 9.10
CA PRO A 410 -13.36 -12.39 9.23
C PRO A 410 -12.25 -12.39 10.31
N LEU A 411 -12.46 -11.70 11.45
CA LEU A 411 -11.44 -11.49 12.49
C LEU A 411 -11.55 -12.51 13.62
N PHE A 412 -10.50 -13.32 13.78
CA PHE A 412 -10.37 -14.36 14.79
C PHE A 412 -9.35 -13.96 15.86
N HIS A 413 -9.67 -14.24 17.12
CA HIS A 413 -8.90 -13.82 18.29
C HIS A 413 -8.68 -14.94 19.29
N GLY A 414 -7.46 -15.03 19.80
CA GLY A 414 -7.10 -15.91 20.90
C GLY A 414 -6.33 -15.15 21.95
N LYS A 415 -6.64 -15.39 23.23
CA LYS A 415 -5.83 -14.87 24.34
C LYS A 415 -4.52 -15.62 24.41
N TRP A 416 -3.44 -14.90 24.70
CA TRP A 416 -2.11 -15.47 24.71
C TRP A 416 -1.19 -14.79 25.72
N ASN A 417 -0.20 -15.50 26.26
CA ASN A 417 0.80 -14.91 27.14
C ASN A 417 2.08 -14.56 26.36
N THR A 418 2.15 -13.34 25.84
CA THR A 418 3.31 -12.85 25.06
C THR A 418 4.63 -12.86 25.85
N GLU A 419 4.57 -12.85 27.18
CA GLU A 419 5.75 -12.94 28.06
C GLU A 419 6.52 -14.25 27.88
N SER A 420 5.83 -15.34 27.57
CA SER A 420 6.42 -16.68 27.37
C SER A 420 7.35 -16.76 26.15
N TYR A 421 7.28 -15.77 25.26
CA TYR A 421 8.00 -15.75 23.97
C TYR A 421 9.05 -14.66 23.90
N ARG A 422 9.57 -14.25 25.06
CA ARG A 422 10.76 -13.40 25.14
C ARG A 422 12.01 -14.20 24.81
N SER A 423 12.78 -13.75 23.82
CA SER A 423 14.06 -14.34 23.48
C SER A 423 15.09 -13.27 23.13
N ALA A 424 16.37 -13.62 23.24
CA ALA A 424 17.47 -12.82 22.71
C ALA A 424 17.56 -12.94 21.18
N SER A 425 17.17 -14.10 20.62
CA SER A 425 17.07 -14.30 19.18
C SER A 425 15.71 -13.85 18.66
N ALA A 426 15.70 -12.96 17.67
CA ALA A 426 14.48 -12.48 17.01
C ALA A 426 13.78 -13.58 16.18
N THR A 427 14.49 -14.66 15.83
CA THR A 427 14.00 -15.72 14.93
C THR A 427 13.61 -17.01 15.65
N ARG A 428 13.51 -16.97 16.99
CA ARG A 428 13.28 -18.19 17.78
C ARG A 428 11.87 -18.76 17.60
N TYR A 429 10.85 -17.92 17.68
CA TYR A 429 9.46 -18.39 17.68
C TYR A 429 8.79 -18.11 16.33
N LEU A 430 8.01 -19.07 15.88
CA LEU A 430 7.23 -18.97 14.66
C LEU A 430 5.76 -19.22 14.98
N LEU A 431 4.89 -18.42 14.38
CA LEU A 431 3.45 -18.53 14.50
C LEU A 431 2.87 -19.03 13.18
N GLN A 432 2.07 -20.09 13.24
CA GLN A 432 1.29 -20.56 12.10
C GLN A 432 -0.18 -20.55 12.48
N VAL A 433 -1.05 -20.12 11.57
CA VAL A 433 -2.49 -20.25 11.73
C VAL A 433 -3.00 -21.26 10.70
N SER A 434 -3.81 -22.19 11.18
CA SER A 434 -4.52 -23.19 10.39
C SER A 434 -6.02 -22.98 10.52
N VAL A 435 -6.72 -23.15 9.41
CA VAL A 435 -8.17 -22.94 9.29
C VAL A 435 -8.79 -24.21 8.73
N MET A 436 -9.95 -24.59 9.26
CA MET A 436 -10.78 -25.67 8.74
C MET A 436 -12.14 -25.12 8.34
N ASP A 437 -12.54 -25.38 7.10
CA ASP A 437 -13.88 -25.04 6.60
C ASP A 437 -14.91 -26.14 6.86
N TYR A 438 -16.17 -25.87 6.54
CA TYR A 438 -17.26 -26.84 6.75
C TYR A 438 -17.21 -28.08 5.86
N GLN A 439 -16.41 -28.04 4.79
CA GLN A 439 -16.14 -29.22 3.95
C GLN A 439 -15.01 -30.07 4.52
N GLY A 440 -14.39 -29.65 5.63
CA GLY A 440 -13.27 -30.32 6.28
C GLY A 440 -11.93 -30.05 5.60
N LYS A 441 -11.85 -29.10 4.66
CA LYS A 441 -10.58 -28.71 4.02
C LYS A 441 -9.78 -27.84 4.99
N GLU A 442 -8.56 -28.27 5.25
CA GLU A 442 -7.60 -27.54 6.08
C GLU A 442 -6.74 -26.63 5.20
N THR A 443 -6.65 -25.35 5.56
CA THR A 443 -5.77 -24.35 4.93
C THR A 443 -4.79 -23.82 5.96
N LYS A 444 -3.51 -23.69 5.58
CA LYS A 444 -2.43 -23.20 6.46
C LYS A 444 -1.64 -22.13 5.75
N GLN A 445 -1.23 -21.12 6.50
CA GLN A 445 -0.30 -20.11 6.02
C GLN A 445 1.15 -20.48 6.39
N SER A 446 2.14 -19.87 5.74
CA SER A 446 3.56 -20.12 6.02
C SER A 446 3.97 -19.57 7.39
N PRO A 447 4.71 -20.30 8.25
CA PRO A 447 5.03 -19.80 9.59
C PRO A 447 5.69 -18.41 9.58
N THR A 448 5.13 -17.46 10.34
CA THR A 448 5.64 -16.09 10.48
C THR A 448 6.52 -15.96 11.70
N ILE A 449 7.64 -15.24 11.59
CA ILE A 449 8.58 -15.10 12.70
C ILE A 449 8.11 -14.00 13.64
N PHE A 450 7.96 -14.31 14.92
CA PHE A 450 7.67 -13.32 15.94
C PHE A 450 8.58 -13.56 17.14
N CYS A 451 9.02 -12.48 17.79
CA CYS A 451 9.74 -12.59 19.04
C CYS A 451 9.68 -11.28 19.79
N ARG A 452 9.48 -11.36 21.11
CA ARG A 452 9.67 -10.20 21.97
C ARG A 452 11.15 -10.07 22.34
N ARG A 453 11.79 -9.01 21.84
CA ARG A 453 13.19 -8.71 22.18
C ARG A 453 13.34 -8.46 23.68
N LYS A 454 14.27 -9.18 24.31
CA LYS A 454 14.76 -8.85 25.66
C LYS A 454 15.66 -7.61 25.54
N LEU A 455 15.15 -6.42 25.88
CA LEU A 455 15.98 -5.21 25.98
C LEU A 455 17.14 -5.50 26.95
N ARG A 456 18.37 -5.59 26.43
CA ARG A 456 19.57 -5.47 27.25
C ARG A 456 19.94 -4.00 27.26
N HIS A 457 20.00 -3.39 28.44
CA HIS A 457 20.76 -2.16 28.66
C HIS A 457 22.22 -2.44 28.28
N GLN A 458 22.62 -2.09 27.07
CA GLN A 458 24.03 -2.01 26.69
C GLN A 458 24.27 -0.66 26.03
N ASN A 459 25.00 0.20 26.72
CA ASN A 459 25.59 1.42 26.18
C ASN A 459 26.67 1.01 25.18
N GLY A 460 26.42 1.20 23.87
CA GLY A 460 27.37 0.96 22.79
C GLY A 460 26.67 0.98 21.43
N PRO A 461 27.36 1.35 20.33
CA PRO A 461 26.73 1.48 19.02
C PRO A 461 26.22 0.11 18.56
N VAL A 462 24.90 -0.02 18.46
CA VAL A 462 24.25 -1.26 18.01
C VAL A 462 24.45 -1.35 16.50
N ALA A 463 25.36 -2.22 16.08
CA ALA A 463 25.51 -2.62 14.70
C ALA A 463 24.19 -3.23 14.21
N SER A 464 23.56 -2.57 13.25
CA SER A 464 22.48 -3.11 12.43
C SER A 464 23.03 -4.09 11.39
N ASN A 465 23.81 -5.08 11.84
CA ASN A 465 24.18 -6.22 11.02
C ASN A 465 23.23 -7.36 11.36
N VAL A 466 22.03 -7.28 10.80
CA VAL A 466 21.31 -8.51 10.48
C VAL A 466 21.99 -9.01 9.21
N GLU A 467 22.95 -9.92 9.35
CA GLU A 467 23.33 -10.78 8.25
C GLU A 467 22.05 -11.50 7.79
N LEU A 468 21.58 -11.12 6.60
CA LEU A 468 20.63 -11.90 5.85
C LEU A 468 21.32 -13.21 5.48
N GLU A 469 21.15 -14.24 6.31
CA GLU A 469 21.23 -15.60 5.80
C GLU A 469 20.09 -15.77 4.80
N GLN A 470 20.40 -15.49 3.53
CA GLN A 470 19.68 -16.08 2.43
C GLN A 470 19.80 -17.59 2.59
N THR A 471 18.75 -18.24 3.07
CA THR A 471 18.58 -19.68 2.90
C THR A 471 18.43 -19.96 1.41
N VAL A 472 19.56 -20.11 0.73
CA VAL A 472 19.67 -20.77 -0.56
C VAL A 472 19.35 -22.23 -0.30
N SER A 473 18.15 -22.67 -0.70
CA SER A 473 17.88 -24.10 -0.79
C SER A 473 18.82 -24.69 -1.84
N SER A 474 19.74 -25.53 -1.39
CA SER A 474 20.73 -26.24 -2.19
C SER A 474 20.07 -27.17 -3.21
N ALA A 475 19.98 -26.73 -4.46
CA ALA A 475 20.09 -27.53 -5.70
C ALA A 475 19.83 -26.61 -6.90
N GLY A 476 20.83 -25.82 -7.28
CA GLY A 476 20.77 -24.99 -8.47
C GLY A 476 22.16 -24.43 -8.74
N VAL A 477 22.82 -24.99 -9.73
CA VAL A 477 24.13 -24.56 -10.24
C VAL A 477 24.15 -23.03 -10.36
N PHE A 478 25.15 -22.39 -9.75
CA PHE A 478 25.45 -20.97 -9.96
C PHE A 478 25.69 -20.71 -11.45
N ASN A 479 24.65 -20.27 -12.15
CA ASN A 479 24.83 -19.50 -13.36
C ASN A 479 24.96 -18.04 -12.93
N HIS A 480 26.13 -17.44 -13.19
CA HIS A 480 26.29 -16.00 -13.18
C HIS A 480 25.27 -15.38 -14.14
N TYR A 481 24.19 -14.83 -13.60
CA TYR A 481 23.31 -13.97 -14.36
C TYR A 481 23.79 -12.52 -14.23
N SER A 482 24.62 -12.11 -15.18
CA SER A 482 24.74 -10.71 -15.56
C SER A 482 23.48 -10.34 -16.34
N PHE A 483 22.53 -9.63 -15.72
CA PHE A 483 21.37 -9.09 -16.43
C PHE A 483 21.64 -7.66 -16.88
N SER A 484 21.16 -7.34 -18.07
CA SER A 484 21.48 -6.12 -18.80
C SER A 484 20.28 -5.18 -18.84
N PHE A 485 20.51 -3.91 -19.20
CA PHE A 485 19.47 -2.93 -19.51
C PHE A 485 18.40 -3.45 -20.51
N GLN A 486 18.71 -4.48 -21.31
CA GLN A 486 17.75 -5.09 -22.24
C GLN A 486 16.65 -5.90 -21.55
N ASP A 487 16.88 -6.40 -20.34
CA ASP A 487 15.90 -7.23 -19.62
C ASP A 487 14.77 -6.39 -19.01
N MET A 488 15.04 -5.10 -18.73
CA MET A 488 14.06 -4.12 -18.26
C MET A 488 13.36 -3.38 -19.42
N PHE A 489 14.06 -3.17 -20.56
CA PHE A 489 13.60 -2.27 -21.63
C PHE A 489 13.47 -2.90 -23.03
N GLY A 490 13.76 -4.19 -23.19
CA GLY A 490 13.77 -4.88 -24.47
C GLY A 490 15.02 -4.59 -25.32
N PRO A 491 15.22 -5.31 -26.44
CA PRO A 491 16.50 -5.37 -27.16
C PRO A 491 16.93 -4.04 -27.83
N HIS A 492 16.05 -3.03 -27.92
CA HIS A 492 16.29 -1.79 -28.67
C HIS A 492 16.68 -0.56 -27.83
N ALA A 493 16.77 -0.66 -26.50
CA ALA A 493 17.19 0.45 -25.64
C ALA A 493 18.69 0.83 -25.79
N CYS A 494 19.46 0.06 -26.55
CA CYS A 494 20.92 0.15 -26.64
C CYS A 494 21.46 1.13 -27.73
N LEU A 495 20.63 2.04 -28.25
CA LEU A 495 21.09 3.04 -29.23
C LEU A 495 21.65 4.33 -28.61
N TRP A 496 21.49 4.52 -27.31
CA TRP A 496 21.93 5.76 -26.62
C TRP A 496 23.35 5.71 -26.03
N SER A 497 24.07 4.59 -26.16
CA SER A 497 25.44 4.45 -25.61
C SER A 497 26.56 4.68 -26.62
N ARG A 498 26.26 4.95 -27.91
CA ARG A 498 27.27 4.98 -28.99
C ARG A 498 27.71 6.36 -29.47
N THR A 499 27.25 7.46 -28.88
CA THR A 499 27.63 8.83 -29.30
C THR A 499 28.12 9.69 -28.16
N CYS A 500 29.17 9.25 -27.45
CA CYS A 500 30.02 10.13 -26.65
C CYS A 500 31.49 9.73 -26.87
N PHE A 501 32.17 10.43 -27.77
CA PHE A 501 33.63 10.37 -27.91
C PHE A 501 34.27 11.19 -26.78
N LEU A 502 34.94 10.55 -25.82
CA LEU A 502 35.92 11.18 -24.93
C LEU A 502 37.10 10.21 -24.67
N SER A 503 38.29 10.80 -24.58
CA SER A 503 39.66 10.25 -24.70
C SER A 503 40.04 9.09 -23.74
N PRO A 504 41.03 8.22 -24.09
CA PRO A 504 41.38 7.05 -23.30
C PRO A 504 42.44 7.37 -22.24
N ALA A 505 42.00 7.64 -21.01
CA ALA A 505 42.88 7.61 -19.83
C ALA A 505 42.06 7.41 -18.56
N LEU A 506 41.70 6.16 -18.24
CA LEU A 506 41.32 5.65 -16.91
C LEU A 506 40.88 4.19 -17.06
N THR A 507 41.85 3.28 -17.17
CA THR A 507 41.63 1.86 -16.88
C THR A 507 41.90 1.64 -15.40
N TRP A 508 41.11 0.76 -14.77
CA TRP A 508 41.17 0.26 -13.38
C TRP A 508 40.21 0.87 -12.35
N ALA A 509 38.93 0.49 -12.43
CA ALA A 509 38.00 0.30 -11.29
C ALA A 509 36.80 -0.59 -11.70
N PRO A 510 36.21 -1.41 -10.81
CA PRO A 510 35.15 -2.38 -11.13
C PRO A 510 33.78 -1.71 -11.42
N PRO A 511 32.88 -2.35 -12.20
CA PRO A 511 31.74 -1.68 -12.81
C PRO A 511 30.55 -1.58 -11.85
N LEU A 512 30.46 -0.50 -11.09
CA LEU A 512 29.23 -0.11 -10.37
C LEU A 512 29.03 1.43 -10.25
N PHE A 513 29.79 2.23 -11.00
CA PHE A 513 29.83 3.69 -10.81
C PHE A 513 29.66 4.51 -12.11
N LEU A 514 28.76 4.10 -13.00
CA LEU A 514 28.51 4.86 -14.24
C LEU A 514 27.02 5.11 -14.52
N VAL A 515 26.29 5.61 -13.52
CA VAL A 515 24.98 6.27 -13.74
C VAL A 515 24.83 7.58 -12.94
N ALA A 516 25.77 7.96 -12.07
CA ALA A 516 25.62 9.11 -11.17
C ALA A 516 26.23 10.44 -11.66
N THR A 517 26.68 10.57 -12.92
CA THR A 517 27.37 11.78 -13.38
C THR A 517 26.77 12.37 -14.65
N ILE A 518 25.45 12.62 -14.65
CA ILE A 518 24.82 13.61 -15.54
C ILE A 518 23.75 14.31 -14.72
N TYR A 519 24.15 15.25 -13.86
CA TYR A 519 23.38 16.42 -13.36
C TYR A 519 24.11 16.96 -12.13
N CYS A 520 25.23 17.65 -12.37
CA CYS A 520 25.79 18.62 -11.42
C CYS A 520 26.91 19.39 -12.13
N THR A 521 26.55 20.49 -12.80
CA THR A 521 27.42 21.65 -13.06
C THR A 521 26.55 22.77 -13.65
N SER A 522 25.90 23.54 -12.78
CA SER A 522 25.50 24.90 -13.10
C SER A 522 25.88 25.79 -11.93
N ALA A 523 27.15 26.19 -11.89
CA ALA A 523 27.59 27.33 -11.12
C ALA A 523 28.82 27.94 -11.80
N ASN A 524 28.72 29.25 -12.06
CA ASN A 524 29.74 30.18 -12.54
C ASN A 524 30.04 30.20 -14.05
N MET A 525 29.16 30.86 -14.80
CA MET A 525 29.63 31.74 -15.88
C MET A 525 30.19 33.02 -15.25
N ASN A 526 31.50 33.22 -15.36
CA ASN A 526 32.06 34.56 -15.57
C ASN A 526 33.50 34.48 -16.10
N THR A 527 33.79 35.48 -16.93
CA THR A 527 35.09 36.04 -17.32
C THR A 527 36.00 35.30 -18.31
N GLU A 528 36.05 35.93 -19.50
CA GLU A 528 37.25 36.38 -20.24
C GLU A 528 37.91 35.52 -21.32
N GLN A 529 37.98 36.15 -22.52
CA GLN A 529 39.07 36.22 -23.50
C GLN A 529 39.62 34.87 -24.04
N ARG A 530 39.71 34.63 -25.34
CA ARG A 530 39.95 35.51 -26.50
C ARG A 530 39.62 34.73 -27.77
#